data_AF-A0A354I3Z8-F1
#
_entry.id   AF-A0A354I3Z8-F1
#
_cell.length_a   1.000
_cell.length_b   1.000
_cell.length_c   1.000
_cell.angle_alpha   90.00
_cell.angle_beta   90.00
_cell.angle_gamma   90.00
#
_symmetry.space_group_name_H-M   'P 1'
#
loop_
_entity.id
_entity.type
_entity.pdbx_description
1 polymer ?
#
loop_
_entity_poly.entity_id
_entity_poly.type
_entity_poly.pdbx_seq_one_letter_code
_entity_poly.pdbx_strand_id
1 'polypeptide(L)'
;MANTDYKSTDALMRHLRDNGIAISGSSQKQQLINTGYFHGYKGYRFFVSSSNQLPFTSYNEINATIQYDTKLKSLLYGKIMFIETALKNIALNTIMTEISSNSIYDMYDKVISSYKNAPSSTPNDVKKRYQNNKLNLQGSIQNSIAAAYRKDNPKISHFYNNVNYNEVPIWAIFEILTMGDFGYLLSCLTMSMREKISRVIGINLSSDTYRELVYKYVYTLKDLRNAIAHNDVVYDTRFRKIEPSRPMKQCLILEIGLPYINFKTIGDYIILICYYLKLLKVSKTERKAFIREFEKITQEYKNLVNTNVSAVTIHPDLTSRMAILKNSL
;
A
#
# COMPACT_ATOMS: atom_id res chain seq x y z
N MET A 1 46.97 3.20 16.29
CA MET A 1 45.74 2.49 16.72
C MET A 1 44.83 2.39 15.52
N ALA A 2 44.41 1.18 15.13
CA ALA A 2 43.52 1.00 13.99
C ALA A 2 42.20 1.72 14.28
N ASN A 3 41.85 2.68 13.42
CA ASN A 3 40.59 3.40 13.50
C ASN A 3 39.49 2.42 13.05
N THR A 4 38.93 1.65 14.00
CA THR A 4 37.88 0.69 13.66
C THR A 4 36.61 1.45 13.31
N ASP A 5 36.21 1.39 12.04
CA ASP A 5 35.03 2.03 11.47
C ASP A 5 33.70 1.37 11.91
N TYR A 6 33.68 0.69 13.06
CA TYR A 6 32.48 0.04 13.59
C TYR A 6 32.38 0.19 15.12
N LYS A 7 31.15 0.33 15.62
CA LYS A 7 30.85 0.41 17.06
C LYS A 7 30.28 -0.93 17.55
N SER A 8 30.79 -1.44 18.66
CA SER A 8 30.16 -2.58 19.36
C SER A 8 28.79 -2.18 19.93
N THR A 9 27.94 -3.17 20.25
CA THR A 9 26.63 -2.90 20.89
C THR A 9 26.79 -2.09 22.19
N ASP A 10 27.81 -2.37 23.01
CA ASP A 10 28.07 -1.61 24.23
C ASP A 10 28.52 -0.17 23.94
N ALA A 11 29.24 0.06 22.84
CA ALA A 11 29.57 1.41 22.36
C ALA A 11 28.33 2.14 21.84
N LEU A 12 27.38 1.44 21.22
CA LEU A 12 26.09 2.00 20.80
C LEU A 12 25.21 2.35 22.00
N MET A 13 25.14 1.48 23.02
CA MET A 13 24.43 1.78 24.27
C MET A 13 25.03 2.99 25.00
N ARG A 14 26.36 3.12 25.04
CA ARG A 14 27.04 4.33 25.54
C ARG A 14 26.63 5.56 24.74
N HIS A 15 26.72 5.49 23.42
CA HIS A 15 26.33 6.59 22.55
C HIS A 15 24.87 7.04 22.74
N LEU A 16 23.94 6.10 22.94
CA LEU A 16 22.54 6.42 23.25
C LEU A 16 22.40 7.18 24.58
N ARG A 17 23.12 6.76 25.63
CA ARG A 17 23.15 7.47 26.92
C ARG A 17 23.71 8.88 26.79
N ASP A 18 24.80 9.03 26.03
CA ASP A 18 25.41 10.34 25.77
C ASP A 18 24.46 11.29 25.01
N ASN A 19 23.44 10.75 24.34
CA ASN A 19 22.38 11.49 23.63
C ASN A 19 21.06 11.53 24.40
N GLY A 20 21.08 11.32 25.72
CA GLY A 20 19.91 11.48 26.58
C GLY A 20 18.91 10.32 26.58
N ILE A 21 19.26 9.17 26.00
CA ILE A 21 18.41 7.97 26.01
C ILE A 21 18.87 7.03 27.12
N ALA A 22 18.04 6.87 28.15
CA ALA A 22 18.28 5.88 29.20
C ALA A 22 18.21 4.45 28.62
N ILE A 23 19.35 3.75 28.64
CA ILE A 23 19.47 2.36 28.20
C ILE A 23 20.48 1.60 29.10
N SER A 24 20.09 0.40 29.56
CA SER A 24 20.88 -0.43 30.47
C SER A 24 20.45 -1.90 30.47
N GLY A 25 21.33 -2.77 31.00
CA GLY A 25 21.04 -4.19 31.20
C GLY A 25 21.10 -5.05 29.93
N SER A 26 21.14 -6.37 30.15
CA SER A 26 21.24 -7.38 29.09
C SER A 26 20.00 -7.43 28.19
N SER A 27 18.81 -7.21 28.75
CA SER A 27 17.55 -7.22 28.00
C SER A 27 17.51 -6.13 26.92
N GLN A 28 17.77 -4.87 27.27
CA GLN A 28 17.77 -3.77 26.29
C GLN A 28 18.95 -3.87 25.32
N LYS A 29 20.09 -4.40 25.77
CA LYS A 29 21.20 -4.77 24.87
C LYS A 29 20.74 -5.75 23.80
N GLN A 30 20.03 -6.81 24.19
CA GLN A 30 19.50 -7.80 23.24
C GLN A 30 18.43 -7.20 22.33
N GLN A 31 17.55 -6.33 22.84
CA GLN A 31 16.59 -5.62 22.01
C GLN A 31 17.29 -4.76 20.95
N LEU A 32 18.35 -4.03 21.30
CA LEU A 32 19.14 -3.23 20.36
C LEU A 32 19.84 -4.09 19.30
N ILE A 33 20.28 -5.30 19.67
CA ILE A 33 20.81 -6.28 18.71
C ILE A 33 19.70 -6.72 17.75
N ASN A 34 18.52 -7.07 18.27
CA ASN A 34 17.42 -7.61 17.48
C ASN A 34 16.80 -6.58 16.52
N THR A 35 16.77 -5.30 16.90
CA THR A 35 16.18 -4.23 16.08
C THR A 35 17.20 -3.49 15.22
N GLY A 36 18.48 -3.55 15.60
CA GLY A 36 19.57 -2.83 14.96
C GLY A 36 19.55 -1.32 15.26
N TYR A 37 20.73 -0.71 15.34
CA TYR A 37 20.85 0.73 15.61
C TYR A 37 20.31 1.61 14.48
N PHE A 38 20.58 1.25 13.23
CA PHE A 38 20.14 2.04 12.07
C PHE A 38 18.64 1.87 11.81
N HIS A 39 18.17 0.63 11.72
CA HIS A 39 16.76 0.36 11.50
C HIS A 39 15.92 0.76 12.71
N GLY A 40 16.27 0.32 13.92
CA GLY A 40 15.57 0.63 15.16
C GLY A 40 15.72 2.08 15.62
N TYR A 41 16.87 2.48 16.15
CA TYR A 41 16.99 3.83 16.72
C TYR A 41 16.92 4.95 15.66
N LYS A 42 17.78 4.92 14.64
CA LYS A 42 17.79 6.00 13.63
C LYS A 42 16.53 6.04 12.77
N GLY A 43 15.90 4.89 12.50
CA GLY A 43 14.66 4.82 11.73
C GLY A 43 13.47 5.44 12.47
N TYR A 44 13.41 5.28 13.80
CA TYR A 44 12.24 5.62 14.60
C TYR A 44 12.39 6.90 15.44
N ARG A 45 13.59 7.49 15.57
CA ARG A 45 13.81 8.73 16.34
C ARG A 45 13.12 9.99 15.79
N PHE A 46 12.56 9.91 14.59
CA PHE A 46 11.87 11.01 13.92
C PHE A 46 10.43 10.62 13.58
N PHE A 47 9.56 11.61 13.41
CA PHE A 47 8.18 11.43 12.94
C PHE A 47 7.96 12.17 11.62
N VAL A 48 7.65 11.44 10.55
CA VAL A 48 7.48 11.91 9.16
C VAL A 48 8.77 12.42 8.51
N SER A 49 9.52 13.30 9.17
CA SER A 49 10.71 13.98 8.62
C SER A 49 11.80 14.15 9.66
N SER A 50 13.05 14.30 9.22
CA SER A 50 14.22 14.45 10.10
C SER A 50 14.20 15.73 10.96
N SER A 51 13.38 16.73 10.60
CA SER A 51 13.21 17.95 11.40
C SER A 51 12.29 17.75 12.61
N ASN A 52 11.55 16.64 12.69
CA ASN A 52 10.61 16.37 13.77
C ASN A 52 11.10 15.19 14.61
N GLN A 53 12.01 15.48 15.53
CA GLN A 53 12.58 14.49 16.45
C GLN A 53 11.60 14.18 17.59
N LEU A 54 11.41 12.89 17.85
CA LEU A 54 10.58 12.45 18.96
C LEU A 54 11.33 12.65 20.29
N PRO A 55 10.67 13.19 21.33
CA PRO A 55 11.30 13.49 22.62
C PRO A 55 11.42 12.22 23.49
N PHE A 56 12.08 11.18 22.95
CA PHE A 56 12.36 9.96 23.70
C PHE A 56 13.33 10.22 24.85
N THR A 57 13.04 9.64 26.00
CA THR A 57 13.87 9.71 27.21
C THR A 57 14.46 8.36 27.58
N SER A 58 13.86 7.28 27.10
CA SER A 58 14.34 5.92 27.38
C SER A 58 14.26 5.01 26.17
N TYR A 59 15.10 3.98 26.17
CA TYR A 59 15.07 2.96 25.12
C TYR A 59 13.77 2.14 25.13
N ASN A 60 13.07 2.08 26.26
CA ASN A 60 11.76 1.43 26.34
C ASN A 60 10.74 2.11 25.42
N GLU A 61 10.75 3.44 25.30
CA GLU A 61 9.84 4.18 24.42
C GLU A 61 10.18 3.96 22.94
N ILE A 62 11.47 3.91 22.61
CA ILE A 62 11.95 3.58 21.27
C ILE A 62 11.50 2.15 20.91
N ASN A 63 11.76 1.19 21.79
CA ASN A 63 11.33 -0.18 21.60
C ASN A 63 9.81 -0.30 21.49
N ALA A 64 9.03 0.40 22.34
CA ALA A 64 7.58 0.44 22.26
C ALA A 64 7.08 0.97 20.91
N THR A 65 7.75 1.98 20.35
CA THR A 65 7.42 2.55 19.03
C THR A 65 7.73 1.55 17.90
N ILE A 66 8.86 0.85 17.98
CA ILE A 66 9.21 -0.22 17.03
C ILE A 66 8.18 -1.37 17.09
N GLN A 67 7.79 -1.77 18.31
CA GLN A 67 6.77 -2.80 18.51
C GLN A 67 5.38 -2.36 18.02
N TYR A 68 5.01 -1.09 18.21
CA TYR A 68 3.78 -0.53 17.66
C TYR A 68 3.74 -0.64 16.15
N ASP A 69 4.79 -0.18 15.46
CA ASP A 69 4.90 -0.27 14.00
C ASP A 69 4.89 -1.73 13.51
N THR A 70 5.57 -2.62 14.23
CA THR A 70 5.59 -4.06 13.92
C THR A 70 4.19 -4.68 14.02
N LYS A 71 3.46 -4.40 15.11
CA LYS A 71 2.07 -4.85 15.29
C LYS A 71 1.15 -4.30 14.21
N LEU A 72 1.33 -3.04 13.81
CA LEU A 72 0.59 -2.45 12.69
C LEU A 72 0.88 -3.18 11.37
N LYS A 73 2.16 -3.41 11.05
CA LYS A 73 2.54 -4.18 9.83
C LYS A 73 1.90 -5.57 9.83
N SER A 74 1.95 -6.29 10.95
CA SER A 74 1.31 -7.60 11.09
C SER A 74 -0.21 -7.55 10.89
N LEU A 75 -0.89 -6.56 11.48
CA LEU A 75 -2.34 -6.37 11.33
C LEU A 75 -2.73 -6.09 9.87
N LEU A 76 -1.93 -5.29 9.16
CA LEU A 76 -2.23 -4.79 7.82
C LEU A 76 -1.88 -5.79 6.71
N TYR A 77 -0.81 -6.58 6.89
CA TYR A 77 -0.26 -7.45 5.85
C TYR A 77 -1.34 -8.37 5.25
N GLY A 78 -2.05 -9.13 6.10
CA GLY A 78 -3.07 -10.07 5.64
C GLY A 78 -4.22 -9.39 4.89
N LYS A 79 -4.63 -8.18 5.32
CA LYS A 79 -5.73 -7.45 4.68
C LYS A 79 -5.31 -6.87 3.32
N ILE A 80 -4.09 -6.38 3.21
CA ILE A 80 -3.56 -5.85 1.94
C ILE A 80 -3.39 -6.97 0.92
N MET A 81 -2.83 -8.11 1.32
CA MET A 81 -2.68 -9.27 0.42
C MET A 81 -4.04 -9.75 -0.08
N PHE A 82 -5.04 -9.82 0.80
CA PHE A 82 -6.41 -10.15 0.42
C PHE A 82 -6.98 -9.15 -0.61
N ILE A 83 -6.85 -7.84 -0.35
CA ILE A 83 -7.33 -6.79 -1.25
C ILE A 83 -6.62 -6.87 -2.61
N GLU A 84 -5.29 -7.01 -2.64
CA GLU A 84 -4.52 -7.13 -3.89
C GLU A 84 -5.02 -8.30 -4.74
N THR A 85 -5.14 -9.49 -4.14
CA THR A 85 -5.62 -10.70 -4.84
C THR A 85 -7.05 -10.51 -5.35
N ALA A 86 -7.96 -9.98 -4.51
CA ALA A 86 -9.34 -9.79 -4.90
C ALA A 86 -9.48 -8.77 -6.05
N LEU A 87 -8.77 -7.64 -5.98
CA LEU A 87 -8.82 -6.61 -7.03
C LEU A 87 -8.25 -7.11 -8.35
N LYS A 88 -7.14 -7.87 -8.33
CA LYS A 88 -6.59 -8.51 -9.54
C LYS A 88 -7.61 -9.44 -10.18
N ASN A 89 -8.24 -10.31 -9.39
CA ASN A 89 -9.22 -11.27 -9.91
C ASN A 89 -10.50 -10.59 -10.44
N ILE A 90 -11.00 -9.56 -9.76
CA ILE A 90 -12.16 -8.79 -10.24
C ILE A 90 -11.81 -8.12 -11.57
N ALA A 91 -10.66 -7.45 -11.66
CA ALA A 91 -10.23 -6.79 -12.89
C ALA A 91 -10.02 -7.78 -14.02
N LEU A 92 -9.33 -8.89 -13.76
CA LEU A 92 -9.09 -9.98 -14.71
C LEU A 92 -10.40 -10.51 -15.30
N ASN A 93 -11.33 -10.92 -14.43
CA ASN A 93 -12.61 -11.48 -14.86
C ASN A 93 -13.41 -10.46 -15.67
N THR A 94 -13.47 -9.20 -15.21
CA THR A 94 -14.20 -8.15 -15.93
C THR A 94 -13.58 -7.87 -17.31
N ILE A 95 -12.26 -7.85 -17.42
CA ILE A 95 -11.54 -7.68 -18.69
C ILE A 95 -11.78 -8.86 -19.62
N MET A 96 -11.65 -10.10 -19.14
CA MET A 96 -11.85 -11.32 -19.94
C MET A 96 -13.28 -11.41 -20.47
N THR A 97 -14.28 -11.08 -19.64
CA THR A 97 -15.68 -11.01 -20.08
C THR A 97 -15.86 -9.94 -21.16
N GLU A 98 -15.26 -8.75 -21.01
CA GLU A 98 -15.36 -7.67 -21.98
C GLU A 98 -14.78 -8.04 -23.35
N ILE A 99 -13.61 -8.68 -23.37
CA ILE A 99 -12.92 -9.02 -24.62
C ILE A 99 -13.36 -10.36 -25.21
N SER A 100 -14.10 -11.17 -24.44
CA SER A 100 -14.51 -12.54 -24.77
C SER A 100 -13.35 -13.43 -25.25
N SER A 101 -12.19 -13.27 -24.59
CA SER A 101 -10.92 -13.88 -24.99
C SER A 101 -9.96 -13.95 -23.79
N ASN A 102 -8.95 -14.80 -23.90
CA ASN A 102 -7.82 -14.87 -22.97
C ASN A 102 -6.50 -14.36 -23.58
N SER A 103 -6.53 -13.84 -24.82
CA SER A 103 -5.35 -13.32 -25.52
C SER A 103 -5.01 -11.92 -25.06
N ILE A 104 -3.74 -11.71 -24.72
CA ILE A 104 -3.22 -10.40 -24.31
C ILE A 104 -3.34 -9.35 -25.42
N TYR A 105 -3.32 -9.78 -26.69
CA TYR A 105 -3.48 -8.88 -27.84
C TYR A 105 -4.89 -8.30 -27.93
N ASP A 106 -5.92 -9.12 -27.66
CA ASP A 106 -7.30 -8.66 -27.56
C ASP A 106 -7.47 -7.61 -26.44
N MET A 107 -6.81 -7.82 -25.29
CA MET A 107 -6.81 -6.83 -24.21
C MET A 107 -6.20 -5.51 -24.67
N TYR A 108 -5.03 -5.56 -25.33
CA TYR A 108 -4.36 -4.38 -25.84
C TYR A 108 -5.21 -3.62 -26.84
N ASP A 109 -5.92 -4.30 -27.74
CA ASP A 109 -6.70 -3.66 -28.79
C ASP A 109 -8.03 -3.08 -28.28
N LYS A 110 -8.78 -3.87 -27.51
CA LYS A 110 -10.16 -3.56 -27.14
C LYS A 110 -10.30 -2.69 -25.90
N VAL A 111 -9.47 -2.90 -24.87
CA VAL A 111 -9.71 -2.29 -23.54
C VAL A 111 -8.60 -1.38 -23.04
N ILE A 112 -7.42 -1.36 -23.67
CA ILE A 112 -6.35 -0.40 -23.36
C ILE A 112 -6.50 0.85 -24.24
N SER A 113 -6.45 2.03 -23.61
CA SER A 113 -6.51 3.31 -24.31
C SER A 113 -5.32 3.45 -25.27
N SER A 114 -5.59 3.88 -26.49
CA SER A 114 -4.61 4.03 -27.57
C SER A 114 -4.95 5.22 -28.46
N TYR A 115 -4.11 5.50 -29.44
CA TYR A 115 -4.43 6.55 -30.42
C TYR A 115 -5.72 6.21 -31.22
N LYS A 116 -5.89 4.94 -31.57
CA LYS A 116 -6.94 4.46 -32.49
C LYS A 116 -8.33 4.43 -31.84
N ASN A 117 -8.41 3.98 -30.58
CA ASN A 117 -9.69 3.80 -29.88
C ASN A 117 -10.07 4.98 -28.96
N ALA A 118 -9.29 6.06 -28.98
CA ALA A 118 -9.64 7.29 -28.27
C ALA A 118 -10.84 7.99 -28.93
N PRO A 119 -11.75 8.61 -28.16
CA PRO A 119 -12.86 9.37 -28.72
C PRO A 119 -12.41 10.42 -29.75
N SER A 120 -13.20 10.64 -30.79
CA SER A 120 -12.87 11.59 -31.86
C SER A 120 -12.59 13.01 -31.34
N SER A 121 -13.30 13.42 -30.30
CA SER A 121 -13.14 14.71 -29.60
C SER A 121 -11.85 14.84 -28.77
N THR A 122 -11.10 13.75 -28.56
CA THR A 122 -9.87 13.78 -27.76
C THR A 122 -8.74 14.48 -28.53
N PRO A 123 -8.04 15.46 -27.94
CA PRO A 123 -6.90 16.13 -28.57
C PRO A 123 -5.78 15.17 -29.00
N ASN A 124 -5.08 15.50 -30.09
CA ASN A 124 -4.06 14.62 -30.68
C ASN A 124 -2.86 14.37 -29.75
N ASP A 125 -2.47 15.34 -28.92
CA ASP A 125 -1.42 15.19 -27.91
C ASP A 125 -1.82 14.16 -26.84
N VAL A 126 -3.09 14.16 -26.41
CA VAL A 126 -3.64 13.19 -25.47
C VAL A 126 -3.71 11.79 -26.10
N LYS A 127 -4.13 11.69 -27.36
CA LYS A 127 -4.12 10.42 -28.11
C LYS A 127 -2.71 9.83 -28.22
N LYS A 128 -1.70 10.67 -28.52
CA LYS A 128 -0.28 10.25 -28.52
C LYS A 128 0.16 9.75 -27.15
N ARG A 129 -0.26 10.42 -26.06
CA ARG A 129 0.03 9.98 -24.68
C ARG A 129 -0.59 8.61 -24.37
N TYR A 130 -1.83 8.36 -24.77
CA TYR A 130 -2.45 7.03 -24.62
C TYR A 130 -1.68 5.94 -25.37
N GLN A 131 -1.28 6.20 -26.61
CA GLN A 131 -0.47 5.26 -27.37
C GLN A 131 0.89 4.99 -26.71
N ASN A 132 1.55 6.03 -26.20
CA ASN A 132 2.82 5.87 -25.50
C ASN A 132 2.65 5.02 -24.23
N ASN A 133 1.61 5.28 -23.43
CA ASN A 133 1.28 4.47 -22.26
C ASN A 133 0.98 3.00 -22.61
N LYS A 134 0.29 2.74 -23.73
CA LYS A 134 0.05 1.37 -24.22
C LYS A 134 1.35 0.65 -24.56
N LEU A 135 2.28 1.31 -25.26
CA LEU A 135 3.60 0.74 -25.59
C LEU A 135 4.43 0.48 -24.33
N ASN A 136 4.41 1.41 -23.37
CA ASN A 136 5.09 1.24 -22.09
C ASN A 136 4.49 0.09 -21.28
N LEU A 137 3.17 -0.08 -21.28
CA LEU A 137 2.49 -1.22 -20.65
C LEU A 137 2.91 -2.55 -21.28
N GLN A 138 2.97 -2.61 -22.62
CA GLN A 138 3.45 -3.78 -23.35
C GLN A 138 4.88 -4.15 -22.94
N GLY A 139 5.80 -3.16 -22.92
CA GLY A 139 7.17 -3.38 -22.46
C GLY A 139 7.24 -3.84 -21.00
N SER A 140 6.45 -3.23 -20.11
CA SER A 140 6.37 -3.62 -18.70
C SER A 140 5.92 -5.08 -18.53
N ILE A 141 4.87 -5.50 -19.24
CA ILE A 141 4.34 -6.86 -19.18
C ILE A 141 5.39 -7.86 -19.71
N GLN A 142 6.05 -7.55 -20.82
CA GLN A 142 7.10 -8.41 -21.36
C GLN A 142 8.28 -8.55 -20.40
N ASN A 143 8.69 -7.46 -19.74
CA ASN A 143 9.72 -7.51 -18.71
C ASN A 143 9.32 -8.41 -17.53
N SER A 144 8.07 -8.33 -17.07
CA SER A 144 7.54 -9.19 -16.01
C SER A 144 7.52 -10.66 -16.43
N ILE A 145 7.08 -10.97 -17.65
CA ILE A 145 7.09 -12.34 -18.21
C ILE A 145 8.53 -12.87 -18.28
N ALA A 146 9.47 -12.09 -18.85
CA ALA A 146 10.86 -12.48 -18.97
C ALA A 146 11.54 -12.67 -17.60
N ALA A 147 11.19 -11.84 -16.61
CA ALA A 147 11.69 -12.00 -15.25
C ALA A 147 11.11 -13.23 -14.55
N ALA A 148 9.84 -13.56 -14.78
CA ALA A 148 9.20 -14.75 -14.24
C ALA A 148 9.75 -16.03 -14.89
N TYR A 149 9.97 -16.02 -16.20
CA TYR A 149 10.59 -17.13 -16.94
C TYR A 149 12.02 -17.40 -16.46
N ARG A 150 12.87 -16.36 -16.31
CA ARG A 150 14.24 -16.49 -15.77
C ARG A 150 14.31 -17.03 -14.33
N LYS A 151 13.20 -17.00 -13.59
CA LYS A 151 13.08 -17.52 -12.22
C LYS A 151 12.39 -18.88 -12.18
N ASP A 152 12.24 -19.54 -13.32
CA ASP A 152 11.54 -20.82 -13.46
C ASP A 152 10.13 -20.83 -12.86
N ASN A 153 9.41 -19.69 -12.95
CA ASN A 153 8.05 -19.61 -12.44
C ASN A 153 7.15 -20.60 -13.23
N PRO A 154 6.57 -21.62 -12.58
CA PRO A 154 5.85 -22.70 -13.28
C PRO A 154 4.61 -22.20 -14.04
N LYS A 155 4.03 -21.07 -13.62
CA LYS A 155 2.88 -20.46 -14.30
C LYS A 155 3.26 -19.81 -15.64
N ILE A 156 4.54 -19.60 -15.91
CA ILE A 156 5.04 -18.96 -17.12
C ILE A 156 5.90 -19.94 -17.94
N SER A 157 6.82 -20.66 -17.31
CA SER A 157 7.71 -21.61 -17.99
C SER A 157 6.93 -22.71 -18.72
N HIS A 158 5.80 -23.17 -18.17
CA HIS A 158 4.90 -24.13 -18.83
C HIS A 158 4.46 -23.69 -20.22
N PHE A 159 4.18 -22.40 -20.43
CA PHE A 159 3.70 -21.89 -21.73
C PHE A 159 4.80 -21.74 -22.78
N TYR A 160 6.05 -21.58 -22.36
CA TYR A 160 7.19 -21.43 -23.29
C TYR A 160 7.89 -22.76 -23.57
N ASN A 161 7.87 -23.69 -22.61
CA ASN A 161 8.59 -24.97 -22.74
C ASN A 161 7.72 -26.07 -23.38
N ASN A 162 6.43 -25.82 -23.58
CA ASN A 162 5.51 -26.76 -24.23
C ASN A 162 5.08 -26.24 -25.60
N VAL A 163 5.40 -27.00 -26.65
CA VAL A 163 5.10 -26.67 -28.06
C VAL A 163 3.61 -26.50 -28.38
N ASN A 164 2.71 -26.95 -27.49
CA ASN A 164 1.27 -26.88 -27.68
C ASN A 164 0.67 -25.50 -27.31
N TYR A 165 1.48 -24.56 -26.81
CA TYR A 165 1.03 -23.23 -26.45
C TYR A 165 1.72 -22.18 -27.32
N ASN A 166 0.91 -21.28 -27.88
CA ASN A 166 1.42 -20.20 -28.71
C ASN A 166 1.69 -18.93 -27.91
N GLU A 167 1.00 -18.74 -26.77
CA GLU A 167 0.98 -17.48 -26.02
C GLU A 167 0.75 -17.73 -24.52
N VAL A 168 1.24 -16.81 -23.69
CA VAL A 168 0.89 -16.76 -22.26
C VAL A 168 -0.49 -16.08 -22.12
N PRO A 169 -1.50 -16.77 -21.56
CA PRO A 169 -2.83 -16.19 -21.41
C PRO A 169 -2.86 -15.09 -20.35
N ILE A 170 -3.81 -14.15 -20.46
CA ILE A 170 -3.92 -12.98 -19.56
C ILE A 170 -3.98 -13.39 -18.09
N TRP A 171 -4.71 -14.46 -17.75
CA TRP A 171 -4.83 -14.91 -16.36
C TRP A 171 -3.47 -15.31 -15.76
N ALA A 172 -2.56 -15.90 -16.54
CA ALA A 172 -1.21 -16.25 -16.08
C ALA A 172 -0.34 -15.00 -15.92
N ILE A 173 -0.54 -13.99 -16.77
CA ILE A 173 0.13 -12.70 -16.67
C ILE A 173 -0.29 -11.99 -15.37
N PHE A 174 -1.59 -11.95 -15.06
CA PHE A 174 -2.11 -11.29 -13.85
C PHE A 174 -1.51 -11.85 -12.55
N GLU A 175 -1.20 -13.15 -12.52
CA GLU A 175 -0.56 -13.81 -11.37
C GLU A 175 0.86 -13.31 -11.07
N ILE A 176 1.59 -12.87 -12.11
CA ILE A 176 2.99 -12.42 -11.95
C ILE A 176 3.11 -10.90 -11.85
N LEU A 177 2.05 -10.14 -12.14
CA LEU A 177 2.07 -8.68 -12.00
C LEU A 177 2.26 -8.30 -10.54
N THR A 178 3.16 -7.35 -10.26
CA THR A 178 3.19 -6.72 -8.93
C THR A 178 1.97 -5.80 -8.74
N MET A 179 1.67 -5.40 -7.51
CA MET A 179 0.63 -4.39 -7.26
C MET A 179 0.87 -3.07 -8.02
N GLY A 180 2.15 -2.73 -8.25
CA GLY A 180 2.54 -1.56 -9.05
C GLY A 180 2.21 -1.71 -10.52
N ASP A 181 2.58 -2.85 -11.12
CA ASP A 181 2.27 -3.16 -12.53
C ASP A 181 0.76 -3.26 -12.75
N PHE A 182 0.05 -3.85 -11.78
CA PHE A 182 -1.40 -3.92 -11.80
C PHE A 182 -2.04 -2.52 -11.75
N GLY A 183 -1.59 -1.64 -10.87
CA GLY A 183 -2.02 -0.24 -10.85
C GLY A 183 -1.76 0.48 -12.18
N TYR A 184 -0.62 0.20 -12.82
CA TYR A 184 -0.28 0.78 -14.12
C TYR A 184 -1.17 0.25 -15.24
N LEU A 185 -1.44 -1.05 -15.29
CA LEU A 185 -2.39 -1.66 -16.22
C LEU A 185 -3.76 -0.99 -16.09
N LEU A 186 -4.29 -0.88 -14.86
CA LEU A 186 -5.58 -0.24 -14.62
C LEU A 186 -5.60 1.22 -15.10
N SER A 187 -4.51 1.96 -14.92
CA SER A 187 -4.41 3.36 -15.39
C SER A 187 -4.42 3.50 -16.92
N CYS A 188 -4.01 2.45 -17.65
CA CYS A 188 -3.99 2.43 -19.11
C CYS A 188 -5.34 2.04 -19.73
N LEU A 189 -6.25 1.44 -18.95
CA LEU A 189 -7.56 1.02 -19.44
C LEU A 189 -8.39 2.20 -19.97
N THR A 190 -9.25 1.92 -20.93
CA THR A 190 -10.29 2.88 -21.38
C THR A 190 -11.16 3.30 -20.19
N MET A 191 -11.72 4.51 -20.26
CA MET A 191 -12.60 5.01 -19.19
C MET A 191 -13.82 4.10 -18.99
N SER A 192 -14.37 3.54 -20.06
CA SER A 192 -15.46 2.55 -20.01
C SER A 192 -15.07 1.30 -19.23
N MET A 193 -13.88 0.74 -19.51
CA MET A 193 -13.40 -0.44 -18.79
C MET A 193 -13.14 -0.14 -17.31
N ARG A 194 -12.56 1.02 -16.99
CA ARG A 194 -12.38 1.46 -15.60
C ARG A 194 -13.71 1.63 -14.87
N GLU A 195 -14.73 2.16 -15.54
CA GLU A 195 -16.07 2.24 -14.99
C GLU A 195 -16.67 0.86 -14.70
N LYS A 196 -16.59 -0.08 -15.66
CA LYS A 196 -17.08 -1.45 -15.47
C LYS A 196 -16.44 -2.12 -14.26
N ILE A 197 -15.11 -2.09 -14.15
CA ILE A 197 -14.39 -2.65 -13.00
C ILE A 197 -14.81 -1.95 -11.70
N SER A 198 -14.89 -0.61 -11.70
CA SER A 198 -15.30 0.15 -10.51
C SER A 198 -16.70 -0.22 -10.03
N ARG A 199 -17.65 -0.44 -10.96
CA ARG A 199 -19.02 -0.87 -10.64
C ARG A 199 -19.06 -2.28 -10.08
N VAL A 200 -18.27 -3.22 -10.62
CA VAL A 200 -18.18 -4.59 -10.08
C VAL A 200 -17.58 -4.58 -8.67
N ILE A 201 -16.57 -3.75 -8.41
CA ILE A 201 -16.02 -3.57 -7.05
C ILE A 201 -17.06 -2.88 -6.14
N GLY A 202 -17.87 -1.98 -6.68
CA GLY A 202 -18.83 -1.16 -5.94
C GLY A 202 -18.27 0.20 -5.49
N ILE A 203 -17.26 0.73 -6.18
CA ILE A 203 -16.70 2.06 -5.89
C ILE A 203 -17.75 3.13 -6.22
N ASN A 204 -17.94 4.08 -5.32
CA ASN A 204 -18.78 5.24 -5.57
C ASN A 204 -18.19 6.18 -6.63
N LEU A 205 -18.88 6.31 -7.76
CA LEU A 205 -18.44 7.07 -8.93
C LEU A 205 -18.92 8.52 -8.96
N SER A 206 -19.72 8.95 -7.98
CA SER A 206 -20.35 10.29 -7.97
C SER A 206 -19.34 11.45 -8.04
N SER A 207 -18.15 11.25 -7.47
CA SER A 207 -17.06 12.22 -7.45
C SER A 207 -15.90 11.89 -8.39
N ASP A 208 -15.99 10.79 -9.15
CA ASP A 208 -14.91 10.24 -9.97
C ASP A 208 -15.16 10.40 -11.47
N THR A 209 -15.21 11.64 -11.95
CA THR A 209 -15.52 11.98 -13.36
C THR A 209 -14.69 11.18 -14.36
N TYR A 210 -13.40 10.99 -14.08
CA TYR A 210 -12.45 10.33 -14.98
C TYR A 210 -12.25 8.84 -14.70
N ARG A 211 -13.00 8.26 -13.74
CA ARG A 211 -12.94 6.83 -13.38
C ARG A 211 -11.53 6.42 -12.95
N GLU A 212 -10.87 7.24 -12.15
CA GLU A 212 -9.48 7.06 -11.75
C GLU A 212 -9.33 6.43 -10.35
N LEU A 213 -10.39 6.41 -9.54
CA LEU A 213 -10.32 5.86 -8.18
C LEU A 213 -9.84 4.40 -8.16
N VAL A 214 -10.25 3.61 -9.16
CA VAL A 214 -9.90 2.19 -9.28
C VAL A 214 -8.40 1.93 -9.26
N TYR A 215 -7.58 2.80 -9.86
CA TYR A 215 -6.12 2.64 -9.86
C TYR A 215 -5.42 3.58 -8.87
N LYS A 216 -5.98 4.76 -8.58
CA LYS A 216 -5.38 5.68 -7.61
C LYS A 216 -5.35 5.09 -6.20
N TYR A 217 -6.43 4.41 -5.78
CA TYR A 217 -6.43 3.70 -4.50
C TYR A 217 -5.50 2.49 -4.49
N VAL A 218 -5.36 1.78 -5.62
CA VAL A 218 -4.36 0.70 -5.75
C VAL A 218 -2.95 1.26 -5.54
N TYR A 219 -2.63 2.43 -6.10
CA TYR A 219 -1.34 3.08 -5.85
C TYR A 219 -1.16 3.50 -4.39
N THR A 220 -2.20 4.02 -3.73
CA THR A 220 -2.16 4.33 -2.28
C THR A 220 -1.81 3.09 -1.46
N LEU A 221 -2.48 1.97 -1.74
CA LEU A 221 -2.24 0.70 -1.03
C LEU A 221 -0.89 0.09 -1.40
N LYS A 222 -0.42 0.25 -2.63
CA LYS A 222 0.89 -0.25 -3.09
C LYS A 222 2.04 0.40 -2.33
N ASP A 223 1.98 1.68 -2.01
CA ASP A 223 3.03 2.32 -1.22
C ASP A 223 3.08 1.76 0.22
N LEU A 224 1.92 1.53 0.85
CA LEU A 224 1.82 0.88 2.16
C LEU A 224 2.29 -0.59 2.11
N ARG A 225 1.84 -1.34 1.08
CA ARG A 225 2.24 -2.74 0.85
C ARG A 225 3.75 -2.85 0.75
N ASN A 226 4.39 -1.98 -0.03
CA ASN A 226 5.83 -1.99 -0.21
C ASN A 226 6.55 -1.68 1.10
N ALA A 227 6.08 -0.69 1.87
CA ALA A 227 6.66 -0.38 3.16
C ALA A 227 6.60 -1.58 4.12
N ILE A 228 5.45 -2.28 4.18
CA ILE A 228 5.31 -3.50 4.99
C ILE A 228 6.28 -4.59 4.50
N ALA A 229 6.33 -4.85 3.20
CA ALA A 229 7.14 -5.92 2.61
C ALA A 229 8.65 -5.69 2.76
N HIS A 230 9.10 -4.44 2.77
CA HIS A 230 10.51 -4.07 2.98
C HIS A 230 10.84 -3.77 4.44
N ASN A 231 9.88 -3.99 5.34
CA ASN A 231 10.00 -3.67 6.76
C ASN A 231 10.35 -2.19 7.02
N ASP A 232 9.89 -1.27 6.18
CA ASP A 232 10.00 0.17 6.42
C ASP A 232 9.05 0.63 7.54
N VAL A 233 9.24 1.86 8.01
CA VAL A 233 8.36 2.50 9.01
C VAL A 233 7.02 2.86 8.38
N VAL A 234 5.91 2.43 9.00
CA VAL A 234 4.54 2.64 8.50
C VAL A 234 3.69 3.56 9.38
N TYR A 235 3.89 3.57 10.70
CA TYR A 235 2.98 4.22 11.63
C TYR A 235 2.84 5.74 11.41
N ASP A 236 3.90 6.38 10.89
CA ASP A 236 3.95 7.83 10.63
C ASP A 236 3.67 8.19 9.17
N THR A 237 3.37 7.22 8.31
CA THR A 237 3.03 7.41 6.89
C THR A 237 4.12 8.04 6.00
N ARG A 238 5.40 8.07 6.43
CA ARG A 238 6.50 8.61 5.60
C ARG A 238 6.72 7.86 4.28
N PHE A 239 6.18 6.65 4.17
CA PHE A 239 6.21 5.85 2.95
C PHE A 239 5.35 6.42 1.80
N ARG A 240 4.41 7.34 2.10
CA ARG A 240 3.48 7.90 1.11
C ARG A 240 4.25 8.60 -0.01
N LYS A 241 3.97 8.24 -1.27
CA LYS A 241 4.53 8.92 -2.45
C LYS A 241 3.51 9.72 -3.25
N ILE A 242 2.23 9.59 -2.92
CA ILE A 242 1.14 10.23 -3.64
C ILE A 242 0.54 11.38 -2.86
N GLU A 243 0.07 12.39 -3.59
CA GLU A 243 -0.85 13.39 -3.06
C GLU A 243 -2.29 13.02 -3.44
N PRO A 244 -3.19 12.80 -2.47
CA PRO A 244 -4.53 12.32 -2.75
C PRO A 244 -5.36 13.37 -3.51
N SER A 245 -5.89 12.95 -4.65
CA SER A 245 -6.77 13.79 -5.47
C SER A 245 -8.11 14.09 -4.78
N ARG A 246 -8.77 15.19 -5.16
CA ARG A 246 -10.08 15.57 -4.62
C ARG A 246 -11.13 14.44 -4.70
N PRO A 247 -11.27 13.69 -5.83
CA PRO A 247 -12.17 12.54 -5.89
C PRO A 247 -11.91 11.48 -4.82
N MET A 248 -10.63 11.16 -4.55
CA MET A 248 -10.27 10.17 -3.53
C MET A 248 -10.74 10.62 -2.15
N LYS A 249 -10.60 11.92 -1.86
CA LYS A 249 -11.05 12.47 -0.58
C LYS A 249 -12.57 12.44 -0.48
N GLN A 250 -13.24 12.95 -1.50
CA GLN A 250 -14.69 13.08 -1.53
C GLN A 250 -15.39 11.72 -1.44
N CYS A 251 -14.87 10.71 -2.15
CA CYS A 251 -15.43 9.35 -2.12
C CYS A 251 -15.46 8.79 -0.69
N LEU A 252 -14.34 8.82 0.05
CA LEU A 252 -14.30 8.28 1.41
C LEU A 252 -15.09 9.15 2.40
N ILE A 253 -15.11 10.46 2.22
CA ILE A 253 -15.94 11.37 3.01
C ILE A 253 -17.42 10.99 2.89
N LEU A 254 -17.93 10.81 1.66
CA LEU A 254 -19.33 10.47 1.42
C LEU A 254 -19.69 9.06 1.87
N GLU A 255 -18.83 8.07 1.60
CA GLU A 255 -19.09 6.66 1.90
C GLU A 255 -19.11 6.33 3.40
N ILE A 256 -18.42 7.15 4.20
CA ILE A 256 -18.15 6.86 5.62
C ILE A 256 -18.74 7.94 6.53
N GLY A 257 -18.99 9.15 6.01
CA GLY A 257 -19.41 10.31 6.80
C GLY A 257 -18.26 10.95 7.57
N LEU A 258 -17.05 10.93 7.03
CA LEU A 258 -15.87 11.50 7.68
C LEU A 258 -15.79 13.02 7.48
N PRO A 259 -15.26 13.79 8.46
CA PRO A 259 -15.06 15.22 8.29
C PRO A 259 -14.00 15.53 7.22
N TYR A 260 -12.97 14.68 7.11
CA TYR A 260 -11.92 14.79 6.10
C TYR A 260 -11.17 13.47 5.91
N ILE A 261 -10.37 13.43 4.84
CA ILE A 261 -9.31 12.45 4.62
C ILE A 261 -8.17 13.09 3.82
N ASN A 262 -6.92 12.81 4.19
CA ASN A 262 -5.75 13.39 3.52
C ASN A 262 -4.53 12.45 3.42
N PHE A 263 -4.65 11.21 3.91
CA PHE A 263 -3.61 10.20 3.91
C PHE A 263 -2.32 10.66 4.63
N LYS A 264 -2.45 11.51 5.65
CA LYS A 264 -1.33 11.96 6.49
C LYS A 264 -1.18 11.18 7.79
N THR A 265 -2.12 10.30 8.12
CA THR A 265 -2.07 9.48 9.32
C THR A 265 -2.36 8.02 8.97
N ILE A 266 -1.84 7.08 9.76
CA ILE A 266 -2.10 5.65 9.54
C ILE A 266 -3.60 5.35 9.62
N GLY A 267 -4.37 6.13 10.39
CA GLY A 267 -5.83 6.03 10.47
C GLY A 267 -6.54 6.20 9.12
N ASP A 268 -6.02 7.04 8.22
CA ASP A 268 -6.56 7.19 6.86
C ASP A 268 -6.41 5.90 6.02
N TYR A 269 -5.32 5.17 6.25
CA TYR A 269 -5.08 3.88 5.60
C TYR A 269 -5.94 2.77 6.20
N ILE A 270 -6.18 2.78 7.52
CA ILE A 270 -7.17 1.90 8.18
C ILE A 270 -8.55 2.10 7.56
N ILE A 271 -8.95 3.36 7.35
CA ILE A 271 -10.21 3.73 6.70
C ILE A 271 -10.28 3.18 5.28
N LEU A 272 -9.24 3.39 4.45
CA LEU A 272 -9.22 2.89 3.08
C LEU A 272 -9.28 1.35 3.01
N ILE A 273 -8.55 0.66 3.89
CA ILE A 273 -8.59 -0.81 3.98
C ILE A 273 -10.00 -1.27 4.38
N CYS A 274 -10.60 -0.68 5.42
CA CYS A 274 -11.96 -1.01 5.82
C CYS A 274 -13.01 -0.75 4.72
N TYR A 275 -12.84 0.32 3.95
CA TYR A 275 -13.67 0.61 2.80
C TYR A 275 -13.58 -0.52 1.76
N TYR A 276 -12.38 -0.96 1.40
CA TYR A 276 -12.23 -2.12 0.51
C TYR A 276 -12.78 -3.42 1.09
N LEU A 277 -12.56 -3.70 2.37
CA LEU A 277 -13.15 -4.88 3.02
C LEU A 277 -14.68 -4.84 2.93
N LYS A 278 -15.32 -3.66 3.06
CA LYS A 278 -16.77 -3.47 2.86
C LYS A 278 -17.18 -3.77 1.43
N LEU A 279 -16.47 -3.22 0.45
CA LEU A 279 -16.75 -3.43 -0.97
C LEU A 279 -16.63 -4.90 -1.38
N LEU A 280 -15.60 -5.58 -0.88
CA LEU A 280 -15.30 -7.00 -1.09
C LEU A 280 -16.15 -7.94 -0.23
N LYS A 281 -17.22 -7.43 0.39
CA LYS A 281 -18.24 -8.21 1.14
C LYS A 281 -17.69 -9.00 2.34
N VAL A 282 -16.58 -8.55 2.93
CA VAL A 282 -16.07 -9.10 4.19
C VAL A 282 -17.09 -8.83 5.30
N SER A 283 -17.30 -9.83 6.17
CA SER A 283 -18.34 -9.77 7.21
C SER A 283 -18.19 -8.51 8.10
N LYS A 284 -19.32 -7.96 8.54
CA LYS A 284 -19.32 -6.80 9.45
C LYS A 284 -18.56 -7.09 10.74
N THR A 285 -18.65 -8.32 11.25
CA THR A 285 -17.92 -8.80 12.43
C THR A 285 -16.42 -8.71 12.24
N GLU A 286 -15.90 -9.21 11.11
CA GLU A 286 -14.47 -9.17 10.83
C GLU A 286 -13.97 -7.74 10.59
N ARG A 287 -14.73 -6.91 9.87
CA ARG A 287 -14.38 -5.49 9.68
C ARG A 287 -14.30 -4.73 11.01
N LYS A 288 -15.24 -4.99 11.93
CA LYS A 288 -15.20 -4.41 13.30
C LYS A 288 -14.08 -5.00 14.15
N ALA A 289 -13.75 -6.27 14.00
CA ALA A 289 -12.62 -6.90 14.70
C ALA A 289 -11.29 -6.26 14.28
N PHE A 290 -11.09 -6.01 12.98
CA PHE A 290 -9.91 -5.33 12.46
C PHE A 290 -9.73 -3.92 13.07
N ILE A 291 -10.80 -3.11 13.15
CA ILE A 291 -10.73 -1.78 13.77
C ILE A 291 -10.43 -1.88 15.27
N ARG A 292 -11.08 -2.80 15.99
CA ARG A 292 -10.84 -2.99 17.43
C ARG A 292 -9.39 -3.39 17.72
N GLU A 293 -8.79 -4.23 16.89
CA GLU A 293 -7.39 -4.62 17.06
C GLU A 293 -6.45 -3.43 16.80
N PHE A 294 -6.73 -2.61 15.77
CA PHE A 294 -5.99 -1.37 15.55
C PHE A 294 -6.09 -0.40 16.74
N GLU A 295 -7.29 -0.20 17.28
CA GLU A 295 -7.52 0.64 18.46
C GLU A 295 -6.78 0.11 19.68
N LYS A 296 -6.82 -1.21 19.91
CA LYS A 296 -6.11 -1.88 21.00
C LYS A 296 -4.60 -1.69 20.89
N ILE A 297 -4.01 -2.01 19.73
CA ILE A 297 -2.57 -1.84 19.47
C ILE A 297 -2.14 -0.38 19.69
N THR A 298 -2.97 0.57 19.27
CA THR A 298 -2.70 2.01 19.44
C THR A 298 -2.81 2.44 20.90
N GLN A 299 -3.82 1.95 21.64
CA GLN A 299 -3.98 2.28 23.05
C GLN A 299 -2.87 1.67 23.92
N GLU A 300 -2.46 0.43 23.64
CA GLU A 300 -1.29 -0.19 24.28
C GLU A 300 -0.03 0.67 24.07
N TYR A 301 0.21 1.14 22.85
CA TYR A 301 1.34 2.01 22.55
C TYR A 301 1.29 3.32 23.34
N LYS A 302 0.13 4.00 23.37
CA LYS A 302 -0.04 5.25 24.15
C LYS A 302 0.29 5.08 25.63
N ASN A 303 0.00 3.90 26.20
CA ASN A 303 0.28 3.61 27.60
C ASN A 303 1.76 3.30 27.88
N LEU A 304 2.55 2.98 26.84
CA LEU A 304 3.95 2.58 26.95
C LEU A 304 4.95 3.72 26.66
N VAL A 305 4.47 4.88 26.21
CA VAL A 305 5.31 6.06 25.90
C VAL A 305 4.86 7.29 26.66
N ASN A 306 5.76 8.26 26.83
CA ASN A 306 5.43 9.55 27.41
C ASN A 306 4.33 10.27 26.60
N THR A 307 3.51 11.05 27.29
CA THR A 307 2.45 11.87 26.70
C THR A 307 2.96 12.78 25.57
N ASN A 308 4.17 13.34 25.68
CA ASN A 308 4.77 14.18 24.65
C ASN A 308 5.08 13.40 23.36
N VAL A 309 5.51 12.14 23.47
CA VAL A 309 5.71 11.26 22.31
C VAL A 309 4.36 10.93 21.68
N SER A 310 3.41 10.45 22.48
CA SER A 310 2.10 10.05 21.97
C SER A 310 1.31 11.19 21.34
N ALA A 311 1.45 12.43 21.84
CA ALA A 311 0.83 13.63 21.29
C ALA A 311 1.33 13.98 19.88
N VAL A 312 2.59 13.64 19.56
CA VAL A 312 3.15 13.81 18.21
C VAL A 312 2.70 12.66 17.30
N THR A 313 2.74 11.43 17.79
CA THR A 313 2.56 10.24 16.96
C THR A 313 1.11 9.85 16.71
N ILE A 314 0.20 10.16 17.64
CA ILE A 314 -1.21 9.78 17.56
C ILE A 314 -2.06 11.03 17.38
N HIS A 315 -2.71 11.13 16.21
CA HIS A 315 -3.56 12.26 15.90
C HIS A 315 -4.76 12.36 16.88
N PRO A 316 -5.09 13.55 17.43
CA PRO A 316 -6.09 13.69 18.49
C PRO A 316 -7.49 13.17 18.13
N ASP A 317 -7.89 13.30 16.87
CA ASP A 317 -9.21 12.90 16.41
C ASP A 317 -9.33 11.40 16.03
N LEU A 318 -8.24 10.63 16.14
CA LEU A 318 -8.18 9.25 15.65
C LEU A 318 -9.34 8.40 16.22
N THR A 319 -9.57 8.50 17.52
CA THR A 319 -10.65 7.76 18.21
C THR A 319 -12.02 8.12 17.66
N SER A 320 -12.32 9.40 17.46
CA SER A 320 -13.59 9.83 16.89
C SER A 320 -13.78 9.31 15.45
N ARG A 321 -12.74 9.33 14.63
CA ARG A 321 -12.79 8.85 13.24
C ARG A 321 -12.95 7.33 13.17
N MET A 322 -12.32 6.57 14.06
CA MET A 322 -12.54 5.11 14.17
C MET A 322 -13.95 4.78 14.64
N ALA A 323 -14.56 5.60 15.50
CA ALA A 323 -15.95 5.45 15.91
C ALA A 323 -16.93 5.69 14.75
N ILE A 324 -16.73 6.76 13.97
CA ILE A 324 -17.50 7.03 12.74
C ILE A 324 -17.39 5.84 11.78
N LEU A 325 -16.16 5.35 11.53
CA LEU A 325 -15.92 4.19 10.68
C LEU A 325 -16.67 2.95 11.18
N LYS A 326 -16.60 2.60 12.46
CA LYS A 326 -17.32 1.44 13.02
C LYS A 326 -18.84 1.50 12.83
N ASN A 327 -19.41 2.71 12.86
CA ASN A 327 -20.84 2.95 12.69
C ASN A 327 -21.27 2.84 11.22
N SER A 328 -20.38 3.15 10.27
CA SER A 328 -20.66 3.08 8.82
C SER A 328 -20.51 1.68 8.20
N LEU A 329 -20.05 0.68 8.98
CA LEU A 329 -19.74 -0.68 8.50
C LEU A 329 -20.95 -1.61 8.40
#